data_AF-A0A0L0N5B7-F1
#
_entry.id   AF-A0A0L0N5B7-F1
#
_cell.length_a   1.000
_cell.length_b   1.000
_cell.length_c   1.000
_cell.angle_alpha   90.00
_cell.angle_beta   90.00
_cell.angle_gamma   90.00
#
_symmetry.space_group_name_H-M   'P 1'
#
loop_
_entity.id
_entity.type
_entity.pdbx_description
1 polymer ?
#
loop_
_entity_poly.entity_id
_entity_poly.type
_entity_poly.pdbx_seq_one_letter_code
_entity_poly.pdbx_strand_id
1 'polypeptide(L)'
;MGFDCGFDICPRLELNAANKLAYQEFLREVISTYQGVHDEEGRRADGKVLVLPGDSEELDKVNIWFMVGECPHLPSTPDQCNYFLRFSSKVSGRLTTPAEKYIRAIHEIAKRYFGSRVHYWHGMNETGDEKQYGCYDWPEVQEAAKELRELGPPTKHEDQQ
;
A
#
# COMPACT_ATOMS: atom_id res chain seq x y z
N MET A 1 11.89 -21.43 -4.39
CA MET A 1 10.47 -21.07 -4.60
C MET A 1 10.14 -19.89 -3.71
N GLY A 2 9.23 -19.02 -4.12
CA GLY A 2 8.80 -17.85 -3.33
C GLY A 2 7.29 -17.77 -3.31
N PHE A 3 6.75 -16.88 -2.48
CA PHE A 3 5.32 -16.80 -2.23
C PHE A 3 4.82 -15.38 -2.24
N ASP A 4 3.56 -15.20 -2.54
CA ASP A 4 2.91 -13.90 -2.42
C ASP A 4 2.41 -13.72 -1.00
N CYS A 5 2.64 -12.55 -0.40
CA CYS A 5 1.99 -12.18 0.84
C CYS A 5 1.56 -10.71 0.79
N GLY A 6 0.55 -10.40 1.59
CA GLY A 6 -0.05 -9.08 1.57
C GLY A 6 -1.26 -8.99 2.48
N PHE A 7 -1.93 -7.86 2.38
CA PHE A 7 -3.25 -7.69 2.95
C PHE A 7 -4.13 -6.88 2.00
N ASP A 8 -5.43 -7.11 2.11
CA ASP A 8 -6.46 -6.40 1.35
C ASP A 8 -7.36 -5.61 2.29
N ILE A 9 -8.01 -4.57 1.77
CA ILE A 9 -9.07 -3.84 2.48
C ILE A 9 -10.44 -4.29 1.96
N CYS A 10 -11.11 -5.16 2.71
CA CYS A 10 -12.38 -5.78 2.32
C CYS A 10 -13.43 -5.67 3.44
N PRO A 11 -14.61 -5.05 3.20
CA PRO A 11 -15.02 -4.43 1.93
C PRO A 11 -14.23 -3.15 1.62
N ARG A 12 -14.18 -2.83 0.32
CA ARG A 12 -13.55 -1.62 -0.25
C ARG A 12 -13.94 -0.38 0.57
N LEU A 13 -12.99 0.54 0.78
CA LEU A 13 -13.30 1.81 1.43
C LEU A 13 -14.26 2.61 0.55
N GLU A 14 -15.35 3.06 1.16
CA GLU A 14 -16.29 3.99 0.52
C GLU A 14 -15.75 5.42 0.68
N LEU A 15 -16.04 6.30 -0.29
CA LEU A 15 -15.69 7.71 -0.22
C LEU A 15 -16.61 8.52 0.70
N ASN A 16 -16.57 8.19 1.99
CA ASN A 16 -17.27 8.92 3.04
C ASN A 16 -16.28 9.61 3.99
N ALA A 17 -16.76 10.59 4.76
CA ALA A 17 -15.91 11.42 5.62
C ALA A 17 -15.12 10.60 6.65
N ALA A 18 -15.73 9.53 7.21
CA ALA A 18 -15.08 8.68 8.20
C ALA A 18 -13.90 7.90 7.60
N ASN A 19 -14.07 7.30 6.42
CA ASN A 19 -13.00 6.57 5.74
C ASN A 19 -11.89 7.51 5.25
N LYS A 20 -12.24 8.71 4.77
CA LYS A 20 -11.23 9.72 4.41
C LYS A 20 -10.39 10.12 5.61
N LEU A 21 -11.02 10.41 6.76
CA LEU A 21 -10.32 10.74 7.98
C LEU A 21 -9.45 9.57 8.47
N ALA A 22 -9.99 8.36 8.55
CA ALA A 22 -9.24 7.17 8.95
C ALA A 22 -8.04 6.90 8.03
N TYR A 23 -8.22 7.06 6.71
CA TYR A 23 -7.16 6.90 5.73
C TYR A 23 -6.09 8.01 5.85
N GLN A 24 -6.50 9.24 6.13
CA GLN A 24 -5.58 10.34 6.39
C GLN A 24 -4.69 10.08 7.62
N GLU A 25 -5.28 9.61 8.73
CA GLU A 25 -4.54 9.23 9.93
C GLU A 25 -3.60 8.04 9.65
N PHE A 26 -4.09 7.03 8.92
CA PHE A 26 -3.29 5.90 8.46
C PHE A 26 -2.08 6.35 7.65
N LEU A 27 -2.26 7.19 6.64
CA LEU A 27 -1.16 7.73 5.84
C LEU A 27 -0.18 8.53 6.70
N ARG A 28 -0.67 9.35 7.64
CA ARG A 28 0.20 10.11 8.55
C ARG A 28 1.09 9.19 9.39
N GLU A 29 0.52 8.12 9.95
CA GLU A 29 1.30 7.16 10.73
C GLU A 29 2.31 6.41 9.85
N VAL A 30 1.92 5.96 8.66
CA VAL A 30 2.83 5.29 7.71
C VAL A 30 3.99 6.20 7.32
N ILE A 31 3.71 7.45 6.92
CA ILE A 31 4.73 8.41 6.53
C ILE A 31 5.66 8.72 7.72
N SER A 32 5.10 9.02 8.89
CA SER A 32 5.89 9.28 10.10
C SER A 32 6.80 8.11 10.48
N THR A 33 6.37 6.88 10.20
CA THR A 33 7.15 5.67 10.52
C THR A 33 8.30 5.46 9.54
N TYR A 34 8.12 5.76 8.24
CA TYR A 34 9.04 5.32 7.18
C TYR A 34 9.78 6.43 6.41
N GLN A 35 9.39 7.70 6.53
CA GLN A 35 10.00 8.79 5.74
C GLN A 35 11.52 8.92 5.92
N GLY A 36 12.05 8.58 7.10
CA GLY A 36 13.49 8.60 7.40
C GLY A 36 14.17 7.23 7.35
N VAL A 37 13.45 6.17 7.01
CA VAL A 37 13.96 4.79 7.08
C VAL A 37 14.75 4.45 5.82
N HIS A 38 15.95 3.92 6.05
CA HIS A 38 16.86 3.46 5.00
C HIS A 38 17.14 1.97 5.19
N ASP A 39 17.17 1.23 4.09
CA ASP A 39 17.41 -0.20 4.02
C ASP A 39 18.34 -0.49 2.84
N GLU A 40 19.54 -0.98 3.14
CA GLU A 40 20.55 -1.34 2.12
C GLU A 40 20.11 -2.51 1.24
N GLU A 41 19.13 -3.30 1.70
CA GLU A 41 18.50 -4.37 0.92
C GLU A 41 17.28 -3.87 0.10
N GLY A 42 16.98 -2.58 0.20
CA GLY A 42 15.98 -1.90 -0.61
C GLY A 42 16.37 -1.79 -2.09
N ARG A 43 15.43 -1.36 -2.92
CA ARG A 43 15.64 -1.22 -4.38
C ARG A 43 16.44 0.01 -4.78
N ARG A 44 16.61 0.99 -3.89
CA ARG A 44 17.27 2.25 -4.21
C ARG A 44 18.73 2.24 -3.77
N ALA A 45 19.58 2.87 -4.56
CA ALA A 45 20.99 3.07 -4.23
C ALA A 45 21.19 3.96 -2.99
N ASP A 46 20.28 4.89 -2.74
CA ASP A 46 20.27 5.72 -1.53
C ASP A 46 19.70 4.98 -0.31
N GLY A 47 19.19 3.76 -0.47
CA GLY A 47 18.58 2.97 0.58
C GLY A 47 17.19 3.43 1.03
N LYS A 48 16.64 4.54 0.52
CA LYS A 48 15.34 5.05 0.99
C LYS A 48 14.22 4.04 0.75
N VAL A 49 13.47 3.75 1.81
CA VAL A 49 12.37 2.78 1.73
C VAL A 49 11.07 3.44 1.25
N LEU A 50 10.81 4.69 1.60
CA LEU A 50 9.57 5.39 1.24
C LEU A 50 9.85 6.48 0.20
N VAL A 51 9.02 6.55 -0.83
CA VAL A 51 9.02 7.64 -1.82
C VAL A 51 7.63 8.27 -1.84
N LEU A 52 7.56 9.56 -1.52
CA LEU A 52 6.32 10.33 -1.54
C LEU A 52 6.06 10.90 -2.94
N PRO A 53 4.80 11.27 -3.26
CA PRO A 53 4.51 12.04 -4.46
C PRO A 53 5.38 13.29 -4.57
N GLY A 54 6.12 13.43 -5.67
CA GLY A 54 7.01 14.55 -5.92
C GLY A 54 8.47 14.33 -5.53
N ASP A 55 8.81 13.23 -4.82
CA ASP A 55 10.20 12.87 -4.50
C ASP A 55 10.95 12.27 -5.72
N SER A 56 10.22 11.84 -6.74
CA SER A 56 10.75 11.23 -7.97
C SER A 56 9.89 11.62 -9.17
N GLU A 57 10.53 11.94 -10.30
CA GLU A 57 9.84 12.16 -11.58
C GLU A 57 9.57 10.86 -12.34
N GLU A 58 10.15 9.72 -11.93
CA GLU A 58 9.96 8.42 -12.58
C GLU A 58 8.70 7.68 -12.09
N LEU A 59 8.25 7.99 -10.87
CA LEU A 59 7.07 7.38 -10.26
C LEU A 59 5.86 8.30 -10.40
N ASP A 60 4.67 7.70 -10.42
CA ASP A 60 3.44 8.49 -10.45
C ASP A 60 3.27 9.33 -9.18
N LYS A 61 2.55 10.45 -9.32
CA LYS A 61 2.28 11.40 -8.23
C LYS A 61 0.98 11.07 -7.47
N VAL A 62 0.38 9.91 -7.74
CA VAL A 62 -0.88 9.47 -7.10
C VAL A 62 -0.64 8.42 -6.02
N ASN A 63 0.56 7.86 -5.94
CA ASN A 63 0.92 6.83 -4.98
C ASN A 63 2.10 7.23 -4.08
N ILE A 64 2.08 6.68 -2.86
CA ILE A 64 3.24 6.55 -1.98
C ILE A 64 3.83 5.16 -2.20
N TRP A 65 5.11 5.10 -2.55
CA TRP A 65 5.77 3.87 -2.95
C TRP A 65 6.72 3.36 -1.87
N PHE A 66 6.65 2.05 -1.58
CA PHE A 66 7.63 1.36 -0.75
C PHE A 66 8.66 0.68 -1.63
N MET A 67 9.90 1.13 -1.61
CA MET A 67 10.98 0.70 -2.51
C MET A 67 11.66 -0.57 -2.04
N VAL A 68 10.85 -1.58 -1.75
CA VAL A 68 11.22 -2.92 -1.27
C VAL A 68 10.38 -3.95 -2.02
N GLY A 69 10.84 -5.19 -2.13
CA GLY A 69 10.00 -6.22 -2.75
C GLY A 69 9.66 -5.91 -4.20
N GLU A 70 8.39 -5.97 -4.55
CA GLU A 70 7.81 -5.59 -5.85
C GLU A 70 7.24 -4.17 -5.86
N CYS A 71 7.71 -3.31 -4.96
CA CYS A 71 7.25 -1.94 -4.82
C CYS A 71 5.75 -1.81 -4.47
N PRO A 72 5.28 -2.37 -3.34
CA PRO A 72 3.91 -2.15 -2.91
C PRO A 72 3.66 -0.66 -2.65
N HIS A 73 2.43 -0.20 -2.86
CA HIS A 73 2.10 1.22 -2.84
C HIS A 73 0.72 1.50 -2.26
N LEU A 74 0.52 2.76 -1.88
CA LEU A 74 -0.71 3.28 -1.28
C LEU A 74 -1.18 4.50 -2.08
N PRO A 75 -2.48 4.66 -2.38
CA PRO A 75 -3.00 5.94 -2.84
C PRO A 75 -2.56 7.07 -1.90
N SER A 76 -2.01 8.14 -2.45
CA SER A 76 -1.35 9.18 -1.66
C SER A 76 -2.32 10.15 -0.99
N THR A 77 -3.60 10.10 -1.35
CA THR A 77 -4.60 11.06 -0.87
C THR A 77 -5.84 10.38 -0.29
N PRO A 78 -6.44 10.97 0.78
CA PRO A 78 -7.70 10.47 1.34
C PRO A 78 -8.87 10.47 0.36
N ASP A 79 -8.89 11.40 -0.61
CA ASP A 79 -9.94 11.48 -1.62
C ASP A 79 -9.96 10.32 -2.60
N GLN A 80 -8.89 9.52 -2.60
CA GLN A 80 -8.72 8.34 -3.44
C GLN A 80 -8.60 7.06 -2.59
N CYS A 81 -8.99 7.10 -1.30
CA CYS A 81 -8.85 5.95 -0.40
C CYS A 81 -9.62 4.71 -0.86
N ASN A 82 -10.69 4.89 -1.65
CA ASN A 82 -11.42 3.79 -2.27
C ASN A 82 -10.54 2.98 -3.23
N TYR A 83 -9.47 3.54 -3.79
CA TYR A 83 -8.56 2.80 -4.67
C TYR A 83 -7.56 1.92 -3.90
N PHE A 84 -7.51 2.02 -2.56
CA PHE A 84 -6.66 1.17 -1.75
C PHE A 84 -7.29 -0.22 -1.57
N LEU A 85 -6.96 -1.14 -2.48
CA LEU A 85 -7.46 -2.52 -2.44
C LEU A 85 -6.49 -3.50 -1.79
N ARG A 86 -5.20 -3.38 -2.10
CA ARG A 86 -4.16 -4.36 -1.74
C ARG A 86 -2.82 -3.71 -1.49
N PHE A 87 -2.11 -4.22 -0.49
CA PHE A 87 -0.70 -3.98 -0.28
C PHE A 87 0.03 -5.33 -0.20
N SER A 88 0.86 -5.64 -1.20
CA SER A 88 1.45 -6.98 -1.33
C SER A 88 2.74 -6.98 -2.12
N SER A 89 3.56 -8.00 -1.89
CA SER A 89 4.73 -8.30 -2.69
C SER A 89 4.96 -9.81 -2.70
N LYS A 90 5.55 -10.30 -3.77
CA LYS A 90 6.21 -11.60 -3.75
C LYS A 90 7.42 -11.57 -2.82
N VAL A 91 7.54 -12.56 -1.95
CA VAL A 91 8.66 -12.81 -1.04
C VAL A 91 9.46 -13.98 -1.60
N SER A 92 10.60 -13.66 -2.23
CA SER A 92 11.43 -14.64 -2.91
C SER A 92 12.88 -14.17 -3.06
N GLY A 93 13.82 -14.94 -2.52
CA GLY A 93 15.24 -14.63 -2.64
C GLY A 93 15.63 -13.27 -2.04
N ARG A 94 16.90 -12.90 -2.19
CA ARG A 94 17.47 -11.73 -1.50
C ARG A 94 16.75 -10.40 -1.80
N LEU A 95 16.30 -10.20 -3.03
CA LEU A 95 15.76 -8.90 -3.47
C LEU A 95 14.37 -8.60 -2.89
N THR A 96 13.51 -9.62 -2.71
CA THR A 96 12.13 -9.39 -2.29
C THR A 96 11.77 -9.98 -0.93
N THR A 97 12.64 -10.79 -0.33
CA THR A 97 12.51 -11.19 1.07
C THR A 97 12.35 -10.01 2.05
N PRO A 98 13.06 -8.88 1.89
CA PRO A 98 12.88 -7.73 2.79
C PRO A 98 11.46 -7.16 2.82
N ALA A 99 10.63 -7.42 1.81
CA ALA A 99 9.27 -6.89 1.74
C ALA A 99 8.37 -7.39 2.87
N GLU A 100 8.59 -8.61 3.35
CA GLU A 100 7.69 -9.26 4.31
C GLU A 100 7.57 -8.47 5.62
N LYS A 101 8.70 -7.97 6.17
CA LYS A 101 8.68 -7.17 7.41
C LYS A 101 7.90 -5.87 7.24
N TYR A 102 7.95 -5.24 6.06
CA TYR A 102 7.19 -4.02 5.77
C TYR A 102 5.71 -4.32 5.60
N ILE A 103 5.36 -5.40 4.90
CA ILE A 103 3.97 -5.84 4.75
C ILE A 103 3.34 -6.11 6.12
N ARG A 104 4.03 -6.86 6.99
CA ARG A 104 3.54 -7.16 8.35
C ARG A 104 3.39 -5.89 9.19
N ALA A 105 4.36 -4.98 9.15
CA ALA A 105 4.29 -3.75 9.93
C ALA A 105 3.17 -2.81 9.46
N ILE A 106 3.01 -2.63 8.15
CA ILE A 106 1.94 -1.79 7.59
C ILE A 106 0.57 -2.45 7.78
N HIS A 107 0.48 -3.77 7.73
CA HIS A 107 -0.73 -4.52 8.11
C HIS A 107 -1.18 -4.17 9.54
N GLU A 108 -0.26 -4.16 10.51
CA GLU A 108 -0.60 -3.79 11.89
C GLU A 108 -1.06 -2.33 12.02
N ILE A 109 -0.46 -1.42 11.25
CA ILE A 109 -0.92 -0.02 11.16
C ILE A 109 -2.35 0.01 10.57
N ALA A 110 -2.57 -0.61 9.42
CA ALA A 110 -3.86 -0.67 8.73
C ALA A 110 -4.96 -1.24 9.64
N LYS A 111 -4.65 -2.28 10.43
CA LYS A 111 -5.59 -2.93 11.34
C LYS A 111 -6.07 -1.99 12.45
N ARG A 112 -5.25 -1.04 12.90
CA ARG A 112 -5.67 -0.01 13.88
C ARG A 112 -6.71 0.96 13.31
N TYR A 113 -6.62 1.28 12.02
CA TYR A 113 -7.49 2.28 11.39
C TYR A 113 -8.71 1.69 10.70
N PHE A 114 -8.59 0.52 10.08
CA PHE A 114 -9.65 -0.11 9.29
C PHE A 114 -10.24 -1.36 9.96
N GLY A 115 -9.67 -1.78 11.10
CA GLY A 115 -10.21 -2.85 11.94
C GLY A 115 -10.37 -4.16 11.19
N SER A 116 -11.56 -4.75 11.27
CA SER A 116 -11.90 -6.03 10.65
C SER A 116 -11.94 -6.00 9.11
N ARG A 117 -11.80 -4.82 8.48
CA ARG A 117 -11.71 -4.74 7.02
C ARG A 117 -10.35 -5.20 6.49
N VAL A 118 -9.33 -5.23 7.34
CA VAL A 118 -7.98 -5.66 6.92
C VAL A 118 -7.92 -7.17 6.87
N HIS A 119 -7.70 -7.71 5.67
CA HIS A 119 -7.65 -9.13 5.41
C HIS A 119 -6.23 -9.54 4.99
N TYR A 120 -5.44 -10.03 5.94
CA TYR A 120 -4.10 -10.58 5.67
C TYR A 120 -4.19 -11.93 4.95
N TRP A 121 -3.25 -12.18 4.04
CA TRP A 121 -3.16 -13.43 3.30
C TRP A 121 -1.70 -13.80 3.00
N HIS A 122 -1.46 -15.11 2.91
CA HIS A 122 -0.12 -15.66 2.72
C HIS A 122 -0.16 -16.91 1.83
N GLY A 123 0.52 -16.84 0.67
CA GLY A 123 0.42 -17.83 -0.40
C GLY A 123 1.06 -19.20 -0.13
N MET A 124 1.85 -19.37 0.94
CA MET A 124 2.31 -20.69 1.42
C MET A 124 1.58 -21.22 2.66
N ASN A 125 0.46 -20.60 3.07
CA ASN A 125 -0.18 -21.06 4.31
C ASN A 125 -0.91 -22.40 4.11
N GLU A 126 -0.20 -23.51 4.29
CA GLU A 126 -0.72 -24.88 4.13
C GLU A 126 -1.51 -25.37 5.37
N THR A 127 -1.51 -24.62 6.48
CA THR A 127 -1.93 -25.13 7.81
C THR A 127 -3.27 -24.62 8.36
N GLY A 128 -4.09 -23.93 7.56
CA GLY A 128 -5.56 -24.00 7.73
C GLY A 128 -6.29 -22.87 8.46
N ASP A 129 -5.59 -21.91 9.10
CA ASP A 129 -6.28 -20.86 9.89
C ASP A 129 -6.22 -19.44 9.29
N GLU A 130 -5.30 -19.14 8.36
CA GLU A 130 -5.23 -17.84 7.68
C GLU A 130 -5.46 -18.02 6.18
N LYS A 131 -6.31 -17.19 5.57
CA LYS A 131 -6.72 -17.36 4.16
C LYS A 131 -5.50 -17.29 3.24
N GLN A 132 -5.37 -18.28 2.36
CA GLN A 132 -4.28 -18.38 1.39
C GLN A 132 -4.33 -17.28 0.31
N TYR A 133 -5.51 -16.67 0.13
CA TYR A 133 -5.79 -15.76 -0.97
C TYR A 133 -6.33 -14.42 -0.45
N GLY A 134 -6.05 -13.36 -1.21
CA GLY A 134 -6.67 -12.07 -1.00
C GLY A 134 -8.15 -12.06 -1.42
N CYS A 135 -8.86 -10.99 -1.05
CA CYS A 135 -10.27 -10.81 -1.35
C CYS A 135 -10.56 -10.39 -2.79
N TYR A 136 -9.56 -9.81 -3.46
CA TYR A 136 -9.66 -9.32 -4.84
C TYR A 136 -8.82 -10.18 -5.78
N ASP A 137 -9.31 -10.40 -6.99
CA ASP A 137 -8.52 -10.99 -8.06
C ASP A 137 -7.53 -9.95 -8.62
N TRP A 138 -6.44 -10.41 -9.23
CA TRP A 138 -5.44 -9.52 -9.83
C TRP A 138 -6.00 -8.50 -10.84
N PRO A 139 -6.97 -8.86 -11.72
CA PRO A 139 -7.57 -7.88 -12.63
C PRO A 139 -8.23 -6.71 -11.90
N GLU A 140 -8.96 -6.95 -10.80
CA GLU A 140 -9.62 -5.89 -10.03
C GLU A 140 -8.60 -4.92 -9.42
N VAL A 141 -7.50 -5.47 -8.86
CA VAL A 141 -6.40 -4.66 -8.30
C VAL A 141 -5.73 -3.82 -9.39
N GLN A 142 -5.47 -4.41 -10.56
CA GLN A 142 -4.84 -3.73 -11.69
C GLN A 142 -5.74 -2.64 -12.28
N GLU A 143 -7.04 -2.89 -12.37
CA GLU A 143 -8.04 -1.93 -12.84
C GLU A 143 -8.10 -0.73 -11.89
N ALA A 144 -8.23 -0.95 -10.58
CA ALA A 144 -8.22 0.13 -9.59
C ALA A 144 -6.92 0.96 -9.66
N ALA A 145 -5.76 0.32 -9.78
CA ALA A 145 -4.49 1.03 -9.90
C ALA A 145 -4.37 1.82 -11.22
N LYS A 146 -4.96 1.30 -12.31
CA LYS A 146 -5.02 1.99 -13.61
C LYS A 146 -5.94 3.21 -13.54
N GLU A 147 -7.16 3.06 -13.04
CA GLU A 147 -8.11 4.16 -12.88
C GLU A 147 -7.53 5.29 -12.01
N LEU A 148 -6.86 4.94 -10.91
CA LEU A 148 -6.19 5.92 -10.04
C LEU A 148 -5.13 6.74 -10.80
N ARG A 149 -4.35 6.09 -11.67
CA ARG A 149 -3.35 6.78 -12.49
C ARG A 149 -3.97 7.66 -13.57
N GLU A 150 -5.09 7.24 -14.16
CA GLU A 150 -5.82 8.00 -15.17
C GLU A 150 -6.51 9.25 -14.58
N LEU A 151 -6.97 9.19 -13.33
CA LEU A 151 -7.48 10.36 -12.60
C LEU A 151 -6.40 11.42 -12.37
N GLY A 152 -5.14 11.01 -12.31
CA GLY A 152 -4.01 11.90 -12.03
C GLY A 152 -3.97 12.40 -10.57
N PRO A 153 -2.96 13.22 -10.24
CA PRO A 153 -2.91 13.84 -8.92
C PRO A 153 -4.15 14.73 -8.73
N PRO A 154 -4.70 14.84 -7.51
CA PRO A 154 -5.84 15.71 -7.28
C PRO A 154 -5.53 17.12 -7.79
N THR A 155 -6.34 17.59 -8.73
CA THR A 155 -6.30 18.99 -9.15
C THR A 155 -6.54 19.83 -7.92
N LYS A 156 -5.61 20.74 -7.61
CA LYS A 156 -5.83 21.76 -6.58
C LYS A 156 -7.11 22.48 -6.96
N HIS A 157 -8.23 22.12 -6.34
CA HIS A 157 -9.40 22.96 -6.42
C HIS A 157 -9.00 24.26 -5.74
N GLU A 158 -9.00 25.32 -6.53
CA GLU A 158 -8.85 26.68 -6.07
C GLU A 158 -9.86 26.91 -4.96
N ASP A 159 -9.39 27.01 -3.72
CA ASP A 159 -10.16 27.59 -2.63
C ASP A 159 -10.34 29.08 -2.95
N GLN A 160 -11.37 29.37 -3.75
CA GLN A 160 -12.02 30.67 -3.75
C GLN A 160 -13.15 30.63 -2.73
N GLN A 161 -12.91 31.20 -1.54
CA GLN A 161 -13.79 32.20 -0.90
C GLN A 161 -13.16 32.81 0.34
#